data_AF-A0A517SIU2-F1
#
_entry.id   AF-A0A517SIU2-F1
#
_cell.length_a   1.000
_cell.length_b   1.000
_cell.length_c   1.000
_cell.angle_alpha   90.00
_cell.angle_beta   90.00
_cell.angle_gamma   90.00
#
_symmetry.space_group_name_H-M   'P 1'
#
loop_
_entity.id
_entity.type
_entity.pdbx_description
1 polymer ?
#
loop_
_entity_poly.entity_id
_entity_poly.type
_entity_poly.pdbx_seq_one_letter_code
_entity_poly.pdbx_strand_id
1 'polypeptide(L)'
;MAIQLDCPACFKTLRVADAAMGTVIACPKCQAKMRVPRVAIPAATAGSGFEPDPSPMFAAPPASGEASPFFAADDDDGPGPQVNPHAVLAKRNQRRMSRGWIGMILAFALATIGVTGTWWWSNRQNVVRTADAAVIANATLSKDLNAGDVNVTSADWRAMTTSLELNPVELTEAKMKVRFGSAADRLQLSLTPTSERMLVAVPTSAIAELQDPATVAALQEAWKSALSHSVGQMSKSIQEAVAAGVPARLGSYGDVVGMEGLAGPKGYHFHAAVGTTAYPCVFEDANRQLYFLVPPGTQSLAVIPRDIGARNALPEKMRITATVK
;
A
#
# COMPACT_ATOMS: atom_id res chain seq x y z
N MET A 1 2.31 -17.99 21.01
CA MET A 1 2.95 -17.31 19.86
C MET A 1 1.98 -16.25 19.32
N ALA A 2 2.38 -15.43 18.34
CA ALA A 2 1.52 -14.40 17.76
C ALA A 2 1.19 -14.78 16.32
N ILE A 3 -0.09 -14.82 15.97
CA ILE A 3 -0.58 -15.06 14.61
C ILE A 3 -0.50 -13.74 13.84
N GLN A 4 0.02 -13.80 12.62
CA GLN A 4 0.01 -12.67 11.69
C GLN A 4 -1.19 -12.81 10.75
N LEU A 5 -1.98 -11.75 10.63
CA LEU A 5 -3.18 -11.71 9.80
C LEU A 5 -3.36 -10.33 9.16
N ASP A 6 -3.66 -10.29 7.87
CA ASP A 6 -3.84 -9.04 7.14
C ASP A 6 -5.30 -8.57 7.20
N CYS A 7 -5.50 -7.29 7.53
CA CYS A 7 -6.85 -6.72 7.56
C CYS A 7 -7.44 -6.65 6.14
N PRO A 8 -8.63 -7.21 5.86
CA PRO A 8 -9.20 -7.23 4.51
C PRO A 8 -9.63 -5.85 4.00
N ALA A 9 -9.78 -4.86 4.89
CA ALA A 9 -10.20 -3.51 4.52
C ALA A 9 -9.02 -2.59 4.17
N CYS A 10 -7.87 -2.75 4.83
CA CYS A 10 -6.73 -1.83 4.65
C CYS A 10 -5.37 -2.53 4.44
N PHE A 11 -5.36 -3.86 4.34
CA PHE A 11 -4.19 -4.72 4.10
C PHE A 11 -3.04 -4.59 5.09
N LYS A 12 -3.29 -4.00 6.27
CA LYS A 12 -2.27 -3.93 7.32
C LYS A 12 -2.14 -5.27 8.03
N THR A 13 -0.91 -5.78 8.13
CA THR A 13 -0.57 -6.97 8.92
C THR A 13 -0.73 -6.68 10.42
N LEU A 14 -1.56 -7.47 11.08
CA LEU A 14 -1.84 -7.43 12.51
C LEU A 14 -1.18 -8.63 13.19
N ARG A 15 -0.49 -8.38 14.30
CA ARG A 15 0.00 -9.43 15.20
C ARG A 15 -1.02 -9.59 16.32
N VAL A 16 -1.62 -10.76 16.41
CA VAL A 16 -2.66 -11.05 17.38
C VAL A 16 -2.24 -12.25 18.22
N ALA A 17 -2.47 -12.21 19.53
CA ALA A 17 -2.16 -13.33 20.41
C ALA A 17 -3.00 -14.56 20.05
N ASP A 18 -2.44 -15.76 20.20
CA ASP A 18 -3.14 -17.04 19.95
C ASP A 18 -4.47 -17.14 20.71
N ALA A 19 -4.56 -16.53 21.90
CA ALA A 19 -5.77 -16.50 22.71
C ALA A 19 -6.97 -15.81 22.03
N ALA A 20 -6.73 -15.00 21.00
CA ALA A 20 -7.79 -14.31 20.26
C ALA A 20 -8.36 -15.16 19.10
N MET A 21 -7.90 -16.40 18.89
CA MET A 21 -8.44 -17.28 17.85
C MET A 21 -9.95 -17.46 17.98
N GLY A 22 -10.69 -17.23 16.88
CA GLY A 22 -12.15 -17.31 16.83
C GLY A 22 -12.90 -16.07 17.32
N THR A 23 -12.21 -15.10 17.94
CA THR A 23 -12.79 -13.83 18.39
C THR A 23 -12.83 -12.79 17.27
N VAL A 24 -13.72 -11.80 17.41
CA VAL A 24 -13.82 -10.65 16.50
C VAL A 24 -12.99 -9.51 17.07
N ILE A 25 -12.02 -9.04 16.31
CA ILE A 25 -11.13 -7.93 16.66
C ILE A 25 -11.36 -6.74 15.72
N ALA A 26 -11.03 -5.53 16.17
CA ALA A 26 -11.06 -4.33 15.34
C ALA A 26 -9.65 -3.98 14.86
N CYS A 27 -9.50 -3.63 13.58
CA CYS A 27 -8.23 -3.17 13.06
C CYS A 27 -7.84 -1.81 13.67
N PRO A 28 -6.65 -1.63 14.27
CA PRO A 28 -6.22 -0.36 14.84
C PRO A 28 -6.06 0.77 13.81
N LYS A 29 -5.88 0.46 12.51
CA LYS A 29 -5.71 1.47 11.45
C LYS A 29 -7.06 1.97 10.90
N CYS A 30 -8.01 1.08 10.64
CA CYS A 30 -9.26 1.43 9.96
C CYS A 30 -10.54 1.10 10.76
N GLN A 31 -10.42 0.55 11.96
CA GLN A 31 -11.53 0.14 12.84
C GLN A 31 -12.47 -0.94 12.25
N ALA A 32 -12.11 -1.56 11.12
CA ALA A 32 -12.88 -2.66 10.54
C ALA A 32 -12.86 -3.89 11.48
N LYS A 33 -14.04 -4.46 11.74
CA LYS A 33 -14.20 -5.68 12.55
C LYS A 33 -13.91 -6.91 11.68
N MET A 34 -13.02 -7.78 12.15
CA MET A 34 -12.63 -9.02 11.47
C MET A 34 -12.50 -10.18 12.45
N ARG A 35 -12.81 -11.40 12.00
CA ARG A 35 -12.74 -12.61 12.83
C ARG A 35 -11.40 -13.31 12.62
N VAL A 36 -10.71 -13.64 13.71
CA VAL A 36 -9.46 -14.42 13.65
C VAL A 36 -9.80 -15.88 13.31
N PRO A 37 -9.26 -16.48 12.24
CA PRO A 37 -9.51 -17.88 11.90
C PRO A 37 -9.14 -18.81 13.05
N ARG A 38 -10.00 -19.81 13.32
CA ARG A 38 -9.71 -20.86 14.30
C ARG A 38 -8.91 -21.95 13.61
N VAL A 39 -7.61 -21.97 13.81
CA VAL A 39 -6.78 -23.10 13.37
C VAL A 39 -7.10 -24.26 14.31
N ALA A 40 -7.59 -25.38 13.77
CA ALA A 40 -7.74 -26.60 14.54
C ALA A 40 -6.33 -27.07 14.92
N ILE A 41 -5.92 -26.82 16.16
CA ILE A 41 -4.69 -27.38 16.71
C ILE A 41 -4.92 -28.91 16.69
N PRO A 42 -4.11 -29.69 15.95
CA PRO A 42 -4.24 -31.14 15.97
C PRO A 42 -4.14 -31.59 17.42
N ALA A 43 -5.16 -32.30 17.89
CA ALA A 43 -5.26 -32.74 19.27
C ALA A 43 -4.02 -33.56 19.61
N ALA A 44 -3.13 -32.97 20.43
CA ALA A 44 -2.01 -33.69 20.99
C ALA A 44 -2.58 -34.83 21.82
N THR A 45 -2.21 -36.06 21.45
CA THR A 45 -2.53 -37.29 22.15
C THR A 45 -2.28 -37.11 23.64
N ALA A 46 -3.33 -37.30 24.44
CA ALA A 46 -3.35 -37.13 25.87
C ALA A 46 -2.32 -38.05 26.55
N GLY A 47 -1.23 -37.45 27.05
CA GLY A 47 -0.39 -38.03 28.09
C GLY A 47 -0.98 -37.69 29.45
N SER A 48 -1.25 -38.72 30.23
CA SER A 48 -1.87 -38.72 31.55
C SER A 48 -1.11 -37.91 32.61
N GLY A 49 -1.87 -37.14 33.40
CA GLY A 49 -1.73 -37.05 34.85
C GLY A 49 -0.69 -36.08 35.42
N PHE A 50 -1.13 -34.86 35.73
CA PHE A 50 -0.68 -34.19 36.96
C PHE A 50 -1.78 -33.24 37.48
N GLU A 51 -2.12 -33.43 38.75
CA GLU A 51 -3.15 -32.77 39.56
C GLU A 51 -2.57 -31.47 40.19
N PRO A 52 -3.39 -30.48 40.58
CA PRO A 52 -3.03 -29.06 40.55
C PRO A 52 -2.48 -28.52 41.88
N ASP A 53 -1.74 -27.41 41.76
CA ASP A 53 -1.30 -26.57 42.88
C ASP A 53 -2.07 -25.22 42.86
N PRO A 54 -2.68 -24.74 43.97
CA PRO A 54 -3.50 -23.55 43.96
C PRO A 54 -2.73 -22.26 44.31
N SER A 55 -2.94 -21.23 43.48
CA SER A 55 -2.84 -19.78 43.79
C SER A 55 -1.42 -19.20 43.98
N PRO A 56 -1.17 -17.93 43.57
CA PRO A 56 -1.72 -16.78 44.27
C PRO A 56 -2.34 -15.70 43.38
N MET A 57 -3.24 -14.95 44.03
CA MET A 57 -3.81 -13.69 43.62
C MET A 57 -2.74 -12.70 43.13
N PHE A 58 -2.97 -12.06 41.98
CA PHE A 58 -2.30 -10.81 41.63
C PHE A 58 -3.29 -9.65 41.60
N ALA A 59 -2.86 -8.62 42.31
CA ALA A 59 -3.61 -7.48 42.77
C ALA A 59 -3.88 -6.45 41.67
N ALA A 60 -4.94 -5.66 41.90
CA ALA A 60 -5.27 -4.46 41.16
C ALA A 60 -4.17 -3.40 41.29
N PRO A 61 -3.88 -2.63 40.22
CA PRO A 61 -3.07 -1.42 40.35
C PRO A 61 -3.89 -0.25 40.93
N PRO A 62 -3.28 0.61 41.76
CA PRO A 62 -3.94 1.68 42.48
C PRO A 62 -4.17 2.93 41.64
N ALA A 63 -5.22 3.67 42.02
CA ALA A 63 -5.42 5.08 41.71
C ALA A 63 -4.61 5.95 42.69
N SER A 64 -3.82 6.87 42.15
CA SER A 64 -3.25 8.07 42.81
C SER A 64 -3.06 9.11 41.69
N GLY A 65 -3.48 10.38 41.75
CA GLY A 65 -3.77 11.25 42.89
C GLY A 65 -2.54 12.11 43.18
N GLU A 66 -2.56 13.41 42.83
CA GLU A 66 -1.79 14.57 43.34
C GLU A 66 -1.85 15.68 42.26
N ALA A 67 -2.50 16.85 42.39
CA ALA A 67 -2.65 17.84 43.46
C ALA A 67 -1.34 18.55 43.84
N SER A 68 -1.20 19.83 43.43
CA SER A 68 -0.42 20.87 44.15
C SER A 68 -0.45 22.25 43.45
N PRO A 69 -0.09 23.37 44.12
CA PRO A 69 -1.06 24.42 44.49
C PRO A 69 -0.59 25.88 44.22
N PHE A 70 -1.42 26.86 44.65
CA PHE A 70 -1.15 28.19 45.27
C PHE A 70 0.08 29.03 44.81
N PHE A 71 0.00 30.32 44.48
CA PHE A 71 -0.14 31.56 45.30
C PHE A 71 -0.20 32.76 44.31
N ALA A 72 -0.68 33.98 44.54
CA ALA A 72 -1.22 34.70 45.70
C ALA A 72 -2.10 35.85 45.18
N ALA A 73 -3.14 36.16 45.95
CA ALA A 73 -3.79 37.46 45.96
C ALA A 73 -3.03 38.37 46.92
N ASP A 74 -2.93 39.66 46.59
CA ASP A 74 -2.91 40.72 47.59
C ASP A 74 -3.68 41.93 47.01
N ASP A 75 -4.71 42.29 47.75
CA ASP A 75 -5.50 43.51 47.67
C ASP A 75 -4.67 44.72 48.11
N ASP A 76 -4.90 45.89 47.51
CA ASP A 76 -4.87 47.14 48.29
C ASP A 76 -5.77 48.18 47.61
N ASP A 77 -6.82 48.55 48.34
CA ASP A 77 -7.89 49.48 48.00
C ASP A 77 -7.62 50.80 48.74
N GLY A 78 -7.65 51.92 48.02
CA GLY A 78 -7.42 53.26 48.59
C GLY A 78 -7.94 54.38 47.67
N PRO A 79 -8.84 55.29 48.13
CA PRO A 79 -9.68 56.09 47.24
C PRO A 79 -9.20 57.53 46.96
N GLY A 80 -9.57 58.02 45.76
CA GLY A 80 -9.74 59.44 45.38
C GLY A 80 -8.79 59.94 44.27
N PRO A 81 -9.12 60.98 43.46
CA PRO A 81 -10.33 61.80 43.38
C PRO A 81 -11.06 61.71 42.01
N GLN A 82 -12.35 62.09 41.99
CA GLN A 82 -13.14 62.25 40.77
C GLN A 82 -12.65 63.43 39.92
N VAL A 83 -12.35 63.17 38.64
CA VAL A 83 -12.16 64.22 37.62
C VAL A 83 -13.09 63.91 36.45
N ASN A 84 -14.01 64.83 36.20
CA ASN A 84 -15.00 64.77 35.13
C ASN A 84 -14.37 64.63 33.73
N PRO A 85 -15.05 63.96 32.79
CA PRO A 85 -14.45 62.92 31.99
C PRO A 85 -14.67 63.16 30.50
N HIS A 86 -14.35 64.33 29.94
CA HIS A 86 -14.60 64.55 28.49
C HIS A 86 -13.69 65.53 27.73
N ALA A 87 -12.64 66.14 28.31
CA ALA A 87 -11.92 67.23 27.62
C ALA A 87 -10.44 66.99 27.24
N VAL A 88 -9.78 65.88 27.64
CA VAL A 88 -8.30 65.75 27.43
C VAL A 88 -7.86 64.42 26.77
N LEU A 89 -8.76 63.45 26.54
CA LEU A 89 -8.38 62.13 25.99
C LEU A 89 -8.22 62.07 24.46
N ALA A 90 -8.59 63.12 23.71
CA ALA A 90 -8.56 63.08 22.25
C ALA A 90 -7.16 63.33 21.62
N LYS A 91 -6.14 63.78 22.37
CA LYS A 91 -4.90 64.29 21.74
C LYS A 91 -3.58 63.60 22.13
N ARG A 92 -3.58 62.66 23.09
CA ARG A 92 -2.35 61.97 23.53
C ARG A 92 -2.30 60.47 23.20
N ASN A 93 -3.35 59.90 22.61
CA ASN A 93 -3.39 58.48 22.27
C ASN A 93 -2.83 58.15 20.87
N GLN A 94 -2.39 59.17 20.11
CA GLN A 94 -2.01 59.02 18.71
C GLN A 94 -0.50 58.77 18.47
N ARG A 95 0.33 58.75 19.53
CA ARG A 95 1.80 58.59 19.40
C ARG A 95 2.41 57.39 20.13
N ARG A 96 1.59 56.51 20.72
CA ARG A 96 2.04 55.26 21.36
C ARG A 96 1.59 53.97 20.65
N MET A 97 0.91 54.07 19.51
CA MET A 97 0.92 53.01 18.50
C MET A 97 2.09 53.32 17.57
N SER A 98 3.19 52.57 17.57
CA SER A 98 3.42 51.75 16.36
C SER A 98 4.53 50.70 16.45
N ARG A 99 5.26 50.53 17.57
CA ARG A 99 6.29 49.48 17.64
C ARG A 99 5.75 48.09 18.00
N GLY A 100 4.74 48.00 18.86
CA GLY A 100 4.12 46.71 19.21
C GLY A 100 3.23 46.12 18.10
N TRP A 101 2.55 46.97 17.33
CA TRP A 101 1.63 46.49 16.29
C TRP A 101 2.35 45.88 15.08
N ILE A 102 3.53 46.40 14.73
CA ILE A 102 4.38 45.81 13.68
C ILE A 102 4.78 44.37 14.06
N GLY A 103 5.15 44.14 15.33
CA GLY A 103 5.46 42.79 15.83
C GLY A 103 4.27 41.84 15.71
N MET A 104 3.06 42.31 16.01
CA MET A 104 1.83 41.50 15.87
C MET A 104 1.51 41.18 14.41
N ILE A 105 1.64 42.15 13.50
CA ILE A 105 1.42 41.93 12.06
C ILE A 105 2.43 40.92 11.52
N LEU A 106 3.71 41.03 11.90
CA LEU A 106 4.75 40.12 11.43
C LEU A 106 4.54 38.69 11.95
N ALA A 107 4.16 38.53 13.22
CA ALA A 107 3.81 37.23 13.79
C ALA A 107 2.60 36.61 13.09
N PHE A 108 1.57 37.42 12.79
CA PHE A 108 0.40 36.95 12.06
C PHE A 108 0.73 36.56 10.62
N ALA A 109 1.58 37.33 9.94
CA ALA A 109 2.05 37.02 8.58
C ALA A 109 2.88 35.72 8.53
N LEU A 110 3.76 35.48 9.51
CA LEU A 110 4.51 34.23 9.59
C LEU A 110 3.60 33.04 9.91
N ALA A 111 2.61 33.22 10.78
CA ALA A 111 1.61 32.19 11.07
C ALA A 111 0.78 31.85 9.83
N THR A 112 0.31 32.85 9.07
CA THR A 112 -0.45 32.60 7.84
C THR A 112 0.40 31.93 6.76
N ILE A 113 1.67 32.32 6.60
CA ILE A 113 2.60 31.63 5.68
C ILE A 113 2.82 30.18 6.12
N GLY A 114 2.95 29.91 7.43
CA GLY A 114 3.10 28.55 7.95
C GLY A 114 1.87 27.67 7.70
N VAL A 115 0.68 28.20 7.99
CA VAL A 115 -0.60 27.48 7.77
C VAL A 115 -0.87 27.28 6.28
N THR A 116 -0.68 28.31 5.44
CA THR A 116 -0.90 28.20 4.00
C THR A 116 0.15 27.30 3.33
N GLY A 117 1.40 27.35 3.77
CA GLY A 117 2.47 26.47 3.28
C GLY A 117 2.23 25.00 3.61
N THR A 118 1.84 24.69 4.86
CA THR A 118 1.50 23.31 5.27
C THR A 118 0.23 22.80 4.60
N TRP A 119 -0.79 23.65 4.46
CA TRP A 119 -2.00 23.30 3.73
C TRP A 119 -1.73 23.05 2.24
N TRP A 120 -0.95 23.92 1.59
CA TRP A 120 -0.57 23.76 0.20
C TRP A 120 0.25 22.49 -0.03
N TRP A 121 1.21 22.20 0.85
CA TRP A 121 1.97 20.95 0.82
C TRP A 121 1.09 19.71 1.00
N SER A 122 0.17 19.74 1.97
CA SER A 122 -0.75 18.63 2.22
C SER A 122 -1.75 18.44 1.08
N ASN A 123 -2.22 19.52 0.45
CA ASN A 123 -3.22 19.42 -0.60
C ASN A 123 -2.60 19.05 -1.96
N ARG A 124 -1.31 19.37 -2.17
CA ARG A 124 -0.52 18.92 -3.33
C ARG A 124 -0.42 17.39 -3.42
N GLN A 125 -0.69 16.67 -2.33
CA GLN A 125 -0.69 15.20 -2.32
C GLN A 125 -2.04 14.58 -2.74
N ASN A 126 -3.15 15.35 -2.71
CA ASN A 126 -4.48 14.88 -3.12
C ASN A 126 -4.68 15.12 -4.61
N VAL A 127 -3.85 14.48 -5.43
CA VAL A 127 -3.93 14.63 -6.88
C VAL A 127 -5.01 13.70 -7.42
N VAL A 128 -6.23 14.23 -7.57
CA VAL A 128 -7.34 13.55 -8.25
C VAL A 128 -7.26 13.88 -9.73
N ARG A 129 -7.03 12.87 -10.56
CA ARG A 129 -7.00 13.02 -12.03
C ARG A 129 -8.07 12.17 -12.67
N THR A 130 -8.46 12.52 -13.89
CA THR A 130 -9.38 11.74 -14.69
C THR A 130 -8.66 11.15 -15.91
N ALA A 131 -9.02 9.93 -16.30
CA ALA A 131 -8.52 9.28 -17.50
C ALA A 131 -9.66 8.55 -18.22
N ASP A 132 -9.51 8.39 -19.54
CA ASP A 132 -10.37 7.47 -20.30
C ASP A 132 -9.69 6.10 -20.34
N ALA A 133 -10.41 5.07 -19.93
CA ALA A 133 -9.97 3.68 -20.02
C ALA A 133 -10.70 2.98 -21.16
N ALA A 134 -10.01 2.04 -21.82
CA ALA A 134 -10.55 1.29 -22.95
C ALA A 134 -10.75 -0.18 -22.57
N VAL A 135 -11.88 -0.77 -22.97
CA VAL A 135 -12.10 -2.21 -22.88
C VAL A 135 -11.34 -2.94 -23.99
N ILE A 136 -10.56 -3.95 -23.63
CA ILE A 136 -9.78 -4.76 -24.56
C ILE A 136 -10.42 -6.14 -24.67
N ALA A 137 -11.08 -6.41 -25.79
CA ALA A 137 -11.79 -7.67 -26.02
C ALA A 137 -10.82 -8.78 -26.43
N ASN A 138 -10.87 -9.92 -25.74
CA ASN A 138 -10.24 -11.20 -26.11
C ASN A 138 -8.72 -11.12 -26.44
N ALA A 139 -7.99 -10.19 -25.84
CA ALA A 139 -6.56 -10.06 -26.07
C ALA A 139 -5.77 -11.06 -25.21
N THR A 140 -4.84 -11.77 -25.83
CA THR A 140 -3.75 -12.44 -25.13
C THR A 140 -2.60 -11.44 -25.01
N LEU A 141 -2.21 -11.14 -23.78
CA LEU A 141 -1.09 -10.26 -23.47
C LEU A 141 0.16 -11.13 -23.32
N SER A 142 1.28 -10.71 -23.90
CA SER A 142 2.53 -11.45 -23.79
C SER A 142 3.71 -10.52 -23.55
N LYS A 143 4.65 -10.98 -22.73
CA LYS A 143 5.90 -10.27 -22.46
C LYS A 143 7.05 -11.26 -22.36
N ASP A 144 8.18 -10.87 -22.93
CA ASP A 144 9.41 -11.61 -22.82
C ASP A 144 10.27 -10.99 -21.72
N LEU A 145 10.78 -11.82 -20.81
CA LEU A 145 11.79 -11.43 -19.83
C LEU A 145 13.14 -12.01 -20.23
N ASN A 146 14.20 -11.25 -20.01
CA ASN A 146 15.58 -11.69 -20.22
C ASN A 146 16.28 -11.89 -18.88
N ALA A 147 17.40 -12.63 -18.89
CA ALA A 147 18.22 -12.84 -17.69
C ALA A 147 18.65 -11.51 -17.01
N GLY A 148 18.95 -10.48 -17.81
CA GLY A 148 19.34 -9.15 -17.33
C GLY A 148 18.25 -8.41 -16.55
N ASP A 149 16.98 -8.78 -16.77
CA ASP A 149 15.83 -8.17 -16.11
C ASP A 149 15.67 -8.68 -14.67
N VAL A 150 16.18 -9.86 -14.34
CA VAL A 150 15.85 -10.59 -13.09
C VAL A 150 17.07 -11.05 -12.26
N ASN A 151 18.28 -10.61 -12.61
CA ASN A 151 19.52 -10.90 -11.86
C ASN A 151 19.71 -12.38 -11.47
N VAL A 152 19.29 -13.30 -12.34
CA VAL A 152 19.50 -14.74 -12.19
C VAL A 152 20.80 -15.14 -12.91
N THR A 153 21.52 -16.14 -12.39
CA THR A 153 22.75 -16.61 -13.03
C THR A 153 22.45 -17.15 -14.44
N SER A 154 23.37 -16.97 -15.39
CA SER A 154 23.15 -17.41 -16.78
C SER A 154 22.98 -18.93 -16.91
N ALA A 155 23.55 -19.71 -15.98
CA ALA A 155 23.37 -21.16 -15.92
C ALA A 155 21.95 -21.54 -15.45
N ASP A 156 21.49 -20.96 -14.33
CA ASP A 156 20.16 -21.22 -13.78
C ASP A 156 19.04 -20.74 -14.71
N TRP A 157 19.28 -19.60 -15.35
CA TRP A 157 18.38 -19.04 -16.36
C TRP A 157 18.24 -19.98 -17.55
N ARG A 158 19.36 -20.41 -18.15
CA ARG A 158 19.36 -21.29 -19.33
C ARG A 158 18.72 -22.64 -19.03
N ALA A 159 18.99 -23.22 -17.86
CA ALA A 159 18.38 -24.49 -17.45
C ALA A 159 16.85 -24.36 -17.34
N MET A 160 16.38 -23.27 -16.73
CA MET A 160 14.96 -22.96 -16.61
C MET A 160 14.29 -22.72 -17.97
N THR A 161 14.87 -21.87 -18.83
CA THR A 161 14.31 -21.54 -20.15
C THR A 161 14.29 -22.76 -21.07
N THR A 162 15.33 -23.61 -21.02
CA THR A 162 15.36 -24.89 -21.76
C THR A 162 14.25 -25.84 -21.28
N SER A 163 14.03 -25.93 -19.96
CA SER A 163 12.96 -26.76 -19.40
C SER A 163 11.57 -26.30 -19.84
N LEU A 164 11.32 -24.98 -19.81
CA LEU A 164 10.05 -24.37 -20.22
C LEU A 164 9.82 -24.35 -21.73
N GLU A 165 10.88 -24.41 -22.54
CA GLU A 165 10.78 -24.57 -23.99
C GLU A 165 10.26 -25.97 -24.35
N LEU A 166 10.76 -27.00 -23.66
CA LEU A 166 10.32 -28.38 -23.85
C LEU A 166 8.94 -28.64 -23.24
N ASN A 167 8.67 -28.06 -22.08
CA ASN A 167 7.45 -28.28 -21.31
C ASN A 167 6.85 -26.95 -20.84
N PRO A 168 6.16 -26.21 -21.73
CA PRO A 168 5.48 -24.99 -21.34
C PRO A 168 4.35 -25.31 -20.37
N VAL A 169 4.17 -24.46 -19.36
CA VAL A 169 3.18 -24.68 -18.29
C VAL A 169 2.06 -23.64 -18.42
N GLU A 170 0.82 -24.12 -18.54
CA GLU A 170 -0.39 -23.29 -18.51
C GLU A 170 -1.08 -23.45 -17.15
N LEU A 171 -1.15 -22.36 -16.40
CA LEU A 171 -1.93 -22.25 -15.17
C LEU A 171 -3.31 -21.68 -15.53
N THR A 172 -4.36 -22.45 -15.25
CA THR A 172 -5.74 -21.98 -15.42
C THR A 172 -6.33 -21.61 -14.07
N GLU A 173 -6.68 -20.35 -13.91
CA GLU A 173 -7.45 -19.84 -12.78
C GLU A 173 -8.84 -19.40 -13.23
N ALA A 174 -9.76 -19.22 -12.28
CA ALA A 174 -11.12 -18.77 -12.59
C ALA A 174 -11.15 -17.44 -13.36
N LYS A 175 -10.16 -16.57 -13.12
CA LYS A 175 -10.12 -15.20 -13.66
C LYS A 175 -9.32 -15.09 -14.96
N MET A 176 -8.31 -15.93 -15.16
CA MET A 176 -7.34 -15.81 -16.23
C MET A 176 -6.58 -17.12 -16.44
N LYS A 177 -5.94 -17.24 -17.60
CA LYS A 177 -4.92 -18.25 -17.87
C LYS A 177 -3.57 -17.58 -17.95
N VAL A 178 -2.58 -18.09 -17.22
CA VAL A 178 -1.19 -17.64 -17.28
C VAL A 178 -0.35 -18.77 -17.84
N ARG A 179 0.43 -18.49 -18.88
CA ARG A 179 1.32 -19.47 -19.50
C ARG A 179 2.77 -19.02 -19.38
N PHE A 180 3.58 -19.94 -18.86
CA PHE A 180 5.04 -19.87 -18.83
C PHE A 180 5.60 -20.68 -20.00
N GLY A 181 6.33 -20.00 -20.88
CA GLY A 181 7.05 -20.63 -21.98
C GLY A 181 8.44 -20.03 -22.12
N SER A 182 9.15 -20.44 -23.17
CA SER A 182 10.46 -19.90 -23.50
C SER A 182 10.61 -19.77 -25.02
N ALA A 183 11.30 -18.72 -25.45
CA ALA A 183 11.68 -18.51 -26.85
C ALA A 183 13.07 -17.89 -26.95
N ALA A 184 14.03 -18.62 -27.52
CA ALA A 184 15.40 -18.14 -27.77
C ALA A 184 16.07 -17.51 -26.53
N ASP A 185 16.10 -18.26 -25.42
CA ASP A 185 16.65 -17.86 -24.12
C ASP A 185 15.90 -16.73 -23.39
N ARG A 186 14.65 -16.47 -23.77
CA ARG A 186 13.75 -15.52 -23.10
C ARG A 186 12.61 -16.27 -22.44
N LEU A 187 12.31 -15.90 -21.20
CA LEU A 187 11.13 -16.39 -20.49
C LEU A 187 9.91 -15.68 -21.06
N GLN A 188 9.06 -16.40 -21.78
CA GLN A 188 7.83 -15.88 -22.36
C GLN A 188 6.70 -16.04 -21.35
N LEU A 189 6.17 -14.92 -20.90
CA LEU A 189 4.98 -14.87 -20.06
C LEU A 189 3.80 -14.48 -20.95
N SER A 190 2.68 -15.17 -20.79
CA SER A 190 1.44 -14.77 -21.46
C SER A 190 0.23 -14.90 -20.54
N LEU A 191 -0.74 -14.01 -20.73
CA LEU A 191 -1.98 -13.96 -19.98
C LEU A 191 -3.16 -13.85 -20.95
N THR A 192 -4.14 -14.72 -20.75
CA THR A 192 -5.41 -14.68 -21.47
C THR A 192 -6.54 -14.51 -20.46
N PRO A 193 -7.32 -13.41 -20.52
CA PRO A 193 -8.50 -13.23 -19.67
C PRO A 193 -9.54 -14.33 -19.90
N THR A 194 -10.25 -14.73 -18.85
CA THR A 194 -11.46 -15.56 -18.97
C THR A 194 -12.70 -14.69 -19.14
N SER A 195 -13.86 -15.29 -19.44
CA SER A 195 -15.14 -14.58 -19.52
C SER A 195 -15.62 -13.99 -18.18
N GLU A 196 -15.04 -14.40 -17.04
CA GLU A 196 -15.38 -13.85 -15.72
C GLU A 196 -14.81 -12.45 -15.47
N ARG A 197 -13.87 -12.01 -16.32
CA ARG A 197 -13.17 -10.73 -16.16
C ARG A 197 -13.13 -9.96 -17.45
N MET A 198 -13.18 -8.64 -17.32
CA MET A 198 -12.98 -7.70 -18.41
C MET A 198 -11.59 -7.10 -18.27
N LEU A 199 -10.85 -7.06 -19.38
CA LEU A 199 -9.54 -6.42 -19.45
C LEU A 199 -9.72 -4.95 -19.79
N VAL A 200 -9.22 -4.07 -18.94
CA VAL A 200 -9.33 -2.62 -19.09
C VAL A 200 -7.94 -2.00 -19.13
N ALA A 201 -7.68 -1.20 -20.16
CA ALA A 201 -6.42 -0.46 -20.33
C ALA A 201 -6.58 0.99 -19.89
N VAL A 202 -5.66 1.47 -19.05
CA VAL A 202 -5.61 2.85 -18.54
C VAL A 202 -4.29 3.50 -18.96
N PRO A 203 -4.32 4.67 -19.63
CA PRO A 203 -3.09 5.33 -20.08
C PRO A 203 -2.32 5.93 -18.90
N THR A 204 -1.00 5.68 -18.81
CA THR A 204 -0.16 6.30 -17.79
C THR A 204 0.11 7.78 -18.06
N SER A 205 -0.26 8.31 -19.23
CA SER A 205 -0.09 9.74 -19.54
C SER A 205 -0.88 10.64 -18.58
N ALA A 206 -1.92 10.11 -17.96
CA ALA A 206 -2.64 10.77 -16.88
C ALA A 206 -1.80 10.93 -15.60
N ILE A 207 -0.69 10.20 -15.45
CA ILE A 207 0.18 10.18 -14.26
C ILE A 207 1.46 10.96 -14.53
N ALA A 208 1.56 12.20 -14.05
CA ALA A 208 2.75 13.02 -14.30
C ALA A 208 3.98 12.46 -13.56
N GLU A 209 3.77 11.83 -12.42
CA GLU A 209 4.81 11.23 -11.59
C GLU A 209 5.53 10.10 -12.34
N LEU A 210 4.85 9.41 -13.27
CA LEU A 210 5.44 8.40 -14.14
C LEU A 210 6.16 8.97 -15.36
N GLN A 211 6.21 10.30 -15.49
CA GLN A 211 7.02 10.99 -16.49
C GLN A 211 8.39 11.40 -15.93
N ASP A 212 8.55 11.44 -14.61
CA ASP A 212 9.83 11.72 -13.96
C ASP A 212 10.78 10.52 -14.05
N PRO A 213 11.94 10.64 -14.72
CA PRO A 213 12.89 9.54 -14.85
C PRO A 213 13.42 9.01 -13.52
N ALA A 214 13.58 9.86 -12.51
CA ALA A 214 14.07 9.43 -11.20
C ALA A 214 13.04 8.55 -10.48
N THR A 215 11.77 8.95 -10.52
CA THR A 215 10.65 8.14 -10.02
C THR A 215 10.58 6.80 -10.76
N VAL A 216 10.63 6.79 -12.10
CA VAL A 216 10.59 5.55 -12.89
C VAL A 216 11.75 4.61 -12.56
N ALA A 217 12.97 5.14 -12.40
CA ALA A 217 14.12 4.34 -12.00
C ALA A 217 13.95 3.71 -10.61
N ALA A 218 13.40 4.45 -9.64
CA ALA A 218 13.11 3.92 -8.31
C ALA A 218 12.04 2.81 -8.34
N LEU A 219 10.98 2.99 -9.15
CA LEU A 219 9.95 1.96 -9.34
C LEU A 219 10.51 0.70 -10.01
N GLN A 220 11.38 0.88 -11.00
CA GLN A 220 12.05 -0.22 -11.71
C GLN A 220 12.97 -1.01 -10.78
N GLU A 221 13.74 -0.35 -9.92
CA GLU A 221 14.60 -1.05 -8.96
C GLU A 221 13.79 -1.87 -7.96
N ALA A 222 12.70 -1.32 -7.43
CA ALA A 222 11.81 -2.03 -6.52
C ALA A 222 11.15 -3.26 -7.18
N TRP A 223 10.63 -3.09 -8.40
CA TRP A 223 10.06 -4.20 -9.19
C TRP A 223 11.11 -5.26 -9.49
N LYS A 224 12.30 -4.84 -9.96
CA LYS A 224 13.41 -5.74 -10.30
C LYS A 224 13.84 -6.56 -9.09
N SER A 225 13.96 -5.94 -7.92
CA SER A 225 14.32 -6.63 -6.68
C SER A 225 13.30 -7.71 -6.30
N ALA A 226 12.00 -7.39 -6.36
CA ALA A 226 10.93 -8.36 -6.07
C ALA A 226 10.90 -9.51 -7.08
N LEU A 227 10.94 -9.19 -8.39
CA LEU A 227 10.86 -10.19 -9.46
C LEU A 227 12.09 -11.11 -9.47
N SER A 228 13.29 -10.57 -9.25
CA SER A 228 14.54 -11.35 -9.19
C SER A 228 14.48 -12.44 -8.13
N HIS A 229 13.92 -12.11 -6.96
CA HIS A 229 13.74 -13.07 -5.87
C HIS A 229 12.80 -14.21 -6.28
N SER A 230 11.62 -13.87 -6.80
CA SER A 230 10.59 -14.84 -7.20
C SER A 230 11.05 -15.74 -8.36
N VAL A 231 11.71 -15.17 -9.37
CA VAL A 231 12.24 -15.94 -10.51
C VAL A 231 13.40 -16.83 -10.09
N GLY A 232 14.27 -16.38 -9.18
CA GLY A 232 15.31 -17.22 -8.61
C GLY A 232 14.75 -18.42 -7.86
N GLN A 233 13.67 -18.25 -7.10
CA GLN A 233 12.97 -19.37 -6.45
C GLN A 233 12.31 -20.32 -7.46
N MET A 234 11.67 -19.76 -8.50
CA MET A 234 11.05 -20.55 -9.56
C MET A 234 12.08 -21.41 -10.31
N SER A 235 13.22 -20.83 -10.68
CA SER A 235 14.31 -21.54 -11.35
C SER A 235 14.81 -22.72 -10.51
N LYS A 236 15.05 -22.52 -9.21
CA LYS A 236 15.44 -23.60 -8.29
C LYS A 236 14.39 -24.71 -8.23
N SER A 237 13.11 -24.36 -8.10
CA SER A 237 12.02 -25.34 -8.06
C SER A 237 11.94 -26.17 -9.35
N ILE A 238 12.15 -25.55 -10.51
CA ILE A 238 12.21 -26.24 -11.80
C ILE A 238 13.41 -27.20 -11.85
N GLN A 239 14.58 -26.76 -11.42
CA GLN A 239 15.78 -27.59 -11.40
C GLN A 239 15.62 -28.81 -10.48
N GLU A 240 15.08 -28.62 -9.28
CA GLU A 240 14.80 -29.71 -8.34
C GLU A 240 13.80 -30.72 -8.93
N ALA A 241 12.75 -30.24 -9.60
CA ALA A 241 11.77 -31.10 -10.26
C ALA A 241 12.39 -31.91 -11.40
N VAL A 242 13.23 -31.28 -12.23
CA VAL A 242 13.98 -31.95 -13.31
C VAL A 242 14.92 -33.01 -12.74
N ALA A 243 15.68 -32.69 -11.69
CA ALA A 243 16.58 -33.64 -11.03
C ALA A 243 15.83 -34.85 -10.43
N ALA A 244 14.62 -34.63 -9.92
CA ALA A 244 13.76 -35.68 -9.38
C ALA A 244 12.93 -36.43 -10.46
N GLY A 245 12.99 -36.01 -11.73
CA GLY A 245 12.20 -36.60 -12.81
C GLY A 245 10.69 -36.40 -12.65
N VAL A 246 10.26 -35.33 -11.96
CA VAL A 246 8.85 -35.00 -11.72
C VAL A 246 8.47 -33.66 -12.35
N PRO A 247 7.19 -33.42 -12.67
CA PRO A 247 6.76 -32.11 -13.17
C PRO A 247 6.94 -31.00 -12.13
N ALA A 248 7.45 -29.84 -12.55
CA ALA A 248 7.59 -28.67 -11.70
C ALA A 248 6.22 -28.13 -11.26
N ARG A 249 6.09 -27.80 -9.97
CA ARG A 249 4.85 -27.25 -9.41
C ARG A 249 4.86 -25.74 -9.51
N LEU A 250 4.45 -25.21 -10.67
CA LEU A 250 4.51 -23.77 -10.93
C LEU A 250 3.30 -22.97 -10.44
N GLY A 251 2.28 -23.62 -9.87
CA GLY A 251 1.04 -22.96 -9.44
C GLY A 251 1.26 -21.78 -8.48
N SER A 252 2.21 -21.90 -7.55
CA SER A 252 2.54 -20.81 -6.60
C SER A 252 3.27 -19.63 -7.24
N TYR A 253 3.76 -19.77 -8.48
CA TYR A 253 4.50 -18.73 -9.21
C TYR A 253 3.63 -17.96 -10.20
N GLY A 254 2.36 -18.36 -10.39
CA GLY A 254 1.40 -17.67 -11.25
C GLY A 254 1.29 -16.17 -10.90
N ASP A 255 1.02 -15.88 -9.63
CA ASP A 255 0.92 -14.51 -9.13
C ASP A 255 2.30 -13.81 -9.09
N VAL A 256 3.30 -14.43 -8.45
CA VAL A 256 4.56 -13.73 -8.13
C VAL A 256 5.55 -13.62 -9.29
N VAL A 257 5.49 -14.51 -10.29
CA VAL A 257 6.36 -14.41 -11.48
C VAL A 257 5.52 -14.04 -12.70
N GLY A 258 4.40 -14.73 -12.91
CA GLY A 258 3.53 -14.48 -14.07
C GLY A 258 2.99 -13.05 -14.05
N MET A 259 2.24 -12.70 -13.02
CA MET A 259 1.59 -11.38 -12.95
C MET A 259 2.58 -10.25 -12.74
N GLU A 260 3.53 -10.39 -11.81
CA GLU A 260 4.52 -9.33 -11.55
C GLU A 260 5.46 -9.11 -12.75
N GLY A 261 5.83 -10.17 -13.46
CA GLY A 261 6.63 -10.08 -14.68
C GLY A 261 5.90 -9.35 -15.81
N LEU A 262 4.62 -9.69 -16.04
CA LEU A 262 3.77 -9.04 -17.04
C LEU A 262 3.48 -7.58 -16.69
N ALA A 263 3.16 -7.28 -15.43
CA ALA A 263 2.80 -5.95 -14.94
C ALA A 263 3.91 -4.90 -15.11
N GLY A 264 5.18 -5.32 -15.16
CA GLY A 264 6.30 -4.42 -15.40
C GLY A 264 6.57 -3.40 -14.27
N PRO A 265 7.58 -2.53 -14.48
CA PRO A 265 8.05 -1.59 -13.48
C PRO A 265 6.99 -0.66 -12.93
N LYS A 266 6.06 -0.16 -13.75
CA LYS A 266 5.03 0.80 -13.31
C LYS A 266 3.82 0.04 -12.82
N GLY A 267 3.34 -0.93 -13.58
CA GLY A 267 2.14 -1.69 -13.23
C GLY A 267 2.24 -2.38 -11.87
N TYR A 268 3.42 -2.88 -11.50
CA TYR A 268 3.67 -3.49 -10.19
C TYR A 268 3.23 -2.62 -8.99
N HIS A 269 3.31 -1.29 -9.13
CA HIS A 269 3.00 -0.34 -8.06
C HIS A 269 1.57 0.19 -8.09
N PHE A 270 0.70 -0.29 -8.98
CA PHE A 270 -0.68 0.21 -9.07
C PHE A 270 -1.71 -0.91 -9.01
N HIS A 271 -2.80 -0.60 -8.32
CA HIS A 271 -4.04 -1.38 -8.36
C HIS A 271 -5.17 -0.53 -8.94
N ALA A 272 -6.10 -1.17 -9.61
CA ALA A 272 -7.43 -0.63 -9.87
C ALA A 272 -8.35 -0.96 -8.70
N ALA A 273 -9.01 0.05 -8.13
CA ALA A 273 -10.05 -0.11 -7.13
C ALA A 273 -11.43 0.03 -7.79
N VAL A 274 -12.24 -1.03 -7.67
CA VAL A 274 -13.65 -1.03 -8.07
C VAL A 274 -14.49 -1.31 -6.83
N GLY A 275 -15.24 -0.31 -6.38
CA GLY A 275 -15.89 -0.35 -5.06
C GLY A 275 -14.84 -0.46 -3.94
N THR A 276 -14.93 -1.55 -3.15
CA THR A 276 -14.00 -1.84 -2.04
C THR A 276 -12.92 -2.86 -2.40
N THR A 277 -12.90 -3.36 -3.64
CA THR A 277 -11.97 -4.41 -4.07
C THR A 277 -10.85 -3.81 -4.91
N ALA A 278 -9.61 -4.17 -4.58
CA ALA A 278 -8.42 -3.83 -5.36
C ALA A 278 -8.06 -4.96 -6.32
N TYR A 279 -7.68 -4.60 -7.54
CA TYR A 279 -7.30 -5.47 -8.64
C TYR A 279 -5.88 -5.08 -9.07
N PRO A 280 -4.89 -5.98 -9.00
CA PRO A 280 -3.53 -5.66 -9.40
C PRO A 280 -3.46 -5.34 -10.89
N CYS A 281 -2.49 -4.51 -11.28
CA CYS A 281 -2.12 -4.40 -12.69
C CYS A 281 -1.61 -5.76 -13.15
N VAL A 282 -2.08 -6.20 -14.32
CA VAL A 282 -1.76 -7.51 -14.88
C VAL A 282 -0.78 -7.42 -16.03
N PHE A 283 -0.63 -6.24 -16.64
CA PHE A 283 0.25 -6.02 -17.78
C PHE A 283 0.58 -4.53 -17.93
N GLU A 284 1.81 -4.24 -18.32
CA GLU A 284 2.24 -2.91 -18.79
C GLU A 284 2.78 -3.06 -20.20
N ASP A 285 2.19 -2.31 -21.14
CA ASP A 285 2.62 -2.32 -22.54
C ASP A 285 3.71 -1.27 -22.83
N ALA A 286 4.32 -1.37 -24.01
CA ALA A 286 5.32 -0.41 -24.47
C ALA A 286 4.75 1.01 -24.70
N ASN A 287 3.44 1.12 -24.95
CA ASN A 287 2.75 2.41 -25.13
C ASN A 287 2.42 3.10 -23.80
N ARG A 288 2.88 2.54 -22.67
CA ARG A 288 2.67 3.07 -21.33
C ARG A 288 1.19 3.05 -20.94
N GLN A 289 0.53 1.92 -21.15
CA GLN A 289 -0.79 1.62 -20.63
C GLN A 289 -0.68 0.56 -19.53
N LEU A 290 -1.50 0.72 -18.50
CA LEU A 290 -1.66 -0.23 -17.40
C LEU A 290 -2.95 -1.02 -17.64
N TYR A 291 -2.86 -2.34 -17.54
CA TYR A 291 -3.99 -3.21 -17.80
C TYR A 291 -4.47 -3.86 -16.51
N PHE A 292 -5.78 -3.91 -16.31
CA PHE A 292 -6.39 -4.48 -15.12
C PHE A 292 -7.49 -5.47 -15.50
N LEU A 293 -7.56 -6.59 -14.78
CA LEU A 293 -8.67 -7.55 -14.87
C LEU A 293 -9.73 -7.20 -13.84
N VAL A 294 -10.80 -6.54 -14.28
CA VAL A 294 -11.89 -6.05 -13.42
C VAL A 294 -13.18 -6.85 -13.67
N PRO A 295 -14.20 -6.77 -12.79
CA PRO A 295 -15.50 -7.40 -13.04
C PRO A 295 -16.13 -6.89 -14.36
N PRO A 296 -16.88 -7.74 -15.06
CA PRO A 296 -17.61 -7.31 -16.26
C PRO A 296 -18.62 -6.21 -15.90
N GLY A 297 -18.81 -5.27 -16.84
CA GLY A 297 -19.72 -4.13 -16.64
C GLY A 297 -19.15 -2.99 -15.76
N THR A 298 -17.87 -3.03 -15.38
CA THR A 298 -17.22 -1.93 -14.68
C THR A 298 -17.22 -0.67 -15.54
N GLN A 299 -17.93 0.38 -15.10
CA GLN A 299 -18.04 1.67 -15.81
C GLN A 299 -16.97 2.69 -15.37
N SER A 300 -16.49 2.57 -14.14
CA SER A 300 -15.40 3.41 -13.63
C SER A 300 -14.55 2.64 -12.63
N LEU A 301 -13.28 2.99 -12.55
CA LEU A 301 -12.33 2.43 -11.60
C LEU A 301 -11.39 3.52 -11.10
N ALA A 302 -10.83 3.34 -9.90
CA ALA A 302 -9.81 4.23 -9.37
C ALA A 302 -8.44 3.56 -9.42
N VAL A 303 -7.48 4.10 -10.18
CA VAL A 303 -6.09 3.65 -10.12
C VAL A 303 -5.40 4.30 -8.93
N ILE A 304 -4.90 3.48 -8.02
CA ILE A 304 -4.26 3.89 -6.77
C ILE A 304 -2.92 3.16 -6.60
N PRO A 305 -1.94 3.77 -5.91
CA PRO A 305 -0.70 3.10 -5.56
C PRO A 305 -0.94 1.85 -4.69
N ARG A 306 -0.15 0.80 -4.93
CA ARG A 306 -0.08 -0.40 -4.09
C ARG A 306 0.68 -0.07 -2.80
N ASP A 307 0.20 -0.53 -1.65
CA ASP A 307 0.96 -0.45 -0.40
C ASP A 307 2.04 -1.54 -0.40
N ILE A 308 3.23 -1.19 -0.88
CA ILE A 308 4.43 -2.04 -0.84
C ILE A 308 5.37 -1.68 0.32
N GLY A 309 4.85 -0.96 1.34
CA GLY A 309 5.62 -0.50 2.49
C GLY A 309 6.42 0.79 2.25
N ALA A 310 7.44 1.02 3.07
CA ALA A 310 8.13 2.31 3.25
C ALA A 310 8.94 2.83 2.03
N ARG A 311 8.85 2.17 0.88
CA ARG A 311 9.63 2.50 -0.34
C ARG A 311 8.77 2.92 -1.53
N ASN A 312 7.50 3.27 -1.30
CA ASN A 312 6.68 3.71 -2.42
C ASN A 312 7.15 5.09 -2.88
N ALA A 313 7.74 5.17 -4.08
CA ALA A 313 8.16 6.44 -4.69
C ALA A 313 6.95 7.31 -5.10
N LEU A 314 5.73 6.75 -5.03
CA LEU A 314 4.49 7.40 -5.39
C LEU A 314 3.84 8.11 -4.18
N PRO A 315 3.12 9.23 -4.39
CA PRO A 315 2.37 9.89 -3.32
C PRO A 315 1.28 8.97 -2.74
N GLU A 316 1.21 8.86 -1.41
CA GLU A 316 0.27 7.95 -0.71
C GLU A 316 -1.21 8.19 -1.06
N LYS A 317 -1.57 9.44 -1.38
CA LYS A 317 -2.96 9.85 -1.69
C LYS A 317 -3.23 10.06 -3.19
N MET A 318 -2.34 9.57 -4.05
CA MET A 318 -2.55 9.66 -5.49
C MET A 318 -3.76 8.82 -5.91
N ARG A 319 -4.67 9.41 -6.69
CA ARG A 319 -5.86 8.71 -7.20
C ARG A 319 -6.23 9.18 -8.60
N ILE A 320 -6.38 8.24 -9.51
CA ILE A 320 -6.88 8.52 -10.87
C ILE A 320 -8.23 7.85 -11.01
N THR A 321 -9.25 8.62 -11.34
CA THR A 321 -10.56 8.07 -11.68
C THR A 321 -10.60 7.84 -13.18
N ALA A 322 -10.64 6.59 -13.60
CA ALA A 322 -10.73 6.22 -15.00
C ALA A 322 -12.17 5.85 -15.37
N THR A 323 -12.71 6.48 -16.41
CA THR A 323 -14.02 6.15 -16.98
C THR A 323 -13.83 5.13 -18.09
N VAL A 324 -14.48 3.98 -17.98
CA VAL A 324 -14.37 2.89 -18.95
C VAL A 324 -15.29 3.18 -20.14
N LYS A 325 -14.71 3.21 -21.33
CA LYS A 325 -15.39 3.44 -22.62
C LYS A 325 -15.41 2.17 -23.47
#